data_AF-A0A502BZI1-F1
#
_entry.id   AF-A0A502BZI1-F1
#
_cell.length_a   1.000
_cell.length_b   1.000
_cell.length_c   1.000
_cell.angle_alpha   90.00
_cell.angle_beta   90.00
_cell.angle_gamma   90.00
#
_symmetry.space_group_name_H-M   'P 1'
#
loop_
_entity.id
_entity.type
_entity.pdbx_description
1 polymer ?
#
loop_
_entity_poly.entity_id
_entity_poly.type
_entity_poly.pdbx_seq_one_letter_code
_entity_poly.pdbx_strand_id
1 'polypeptide(L)'
;MLPDHNWTRLRVKTLETKTWKGIVMLVVVGCYVAAVLLPAFRFASHIPPDPIVGEVEIYPGWFVLVFGPMGIIFLEQPAIAWLANCTFVAGILFYGFGRFGNAAALAMTSAILGASFFWTSRSHPMRVLFSGRDDFMNHPIPMLGFFFWMSSFAILFVGALLGKLARRARPEKGARDNF
;
A
#
# COMPACT_ATOMS: atom_id res chain seq x y z
N MET A 1 47.89 23.63 -8.71
CA MET A 1 46.56 23.56 -8.06
C MET A 1 45.67 22.67 -8.93
N LEU A 2 45.49 21.41 -8.56
CA LEU A 2 44.58 20.49 -9.27
C LEU A 2 43.18 20.65 -8.67
N PRO A 3 42.16 21.01 -9.46
CA PRO A 3 40.81 21.18 -8.95
C PRO A 3 40.19 19.81 -8.60
N ASP A 4 39.86 19.64 -7.32
CA ASP A 4 38.50 19.27 -6.90
C ASP A 4 37.83 18.03 -7.52
N HIS A 5 38.59 16.95 -7.76
CA HIS A 5 38.03 15.64 -8.14
C HIS A 5 37.05 15.03 -7.11
N ASN A 6 37.04 15.53 -5.88
CA ASN A 6 36.14 15.06 -4.81
C ASN A 6 34.72 15.63 -4.92
N TRP A 7 34.54 16.84 -5.46
CA TRP A 7 33.23 17.49 -5.51
C TRP A 7 32.33 16.91 -6.59
N THR A 8 32.90 16.56 -7.74
CA THR A 8 32.18 15.86 -8.81
C THR A 8 31.67 14.50 -8.35
N ARG A 9 32.47 13.69 -7.65
CA ARG A 9 32.02 12.40 -7.11
C ARG A 9 30.91 12.52 -6.06
N LEU A 10 30.96 13.52 -5.19
CA LEU A 10 29.91 13.76 -4.19
C LEU A 10 28.58 14.20 -4.83
N ARG A 11 28.66 15.07 -5.85
CA ARG A 11 27.49 15.57 -6.58
C ARG A 11 26.82 14.47 -7.42
N VAL A 12 27.59 13.60 -8.06
CA VAL A 12 27.06 12.45 -8.82
C VAL A 12 26.34 11.46 -7.90
N LYS A 13 26.96 11.04 -6.78
CA LYS A 13 26.32 10.13 -5.82
C LYS A 13 25.01 10.68 -5.26
N THR A 14 24.96 11.98 -4.95
CA THR A 14 23.74 12.60 -4.42
C THR A 14 22.64 12.72 -5.47
N LEU A 15 22.96 12.97 -6.73
CA LEU A 15 22.00 12.93 -7.84
C LEU A 15 21.42 11.53 -8.04
N GLU A 16 22.28 10.50 -8.14
CA GLU A 16 21.84 9.10 -8.28
C GLU A 16 20.88 8.70 -7.16
N THR A 17 21.18 9.15 -5.93
CA THR A 17 20.31 8.87 -4.76
C THR A 17 18.92 9.49 -4.88
N LYS A 18 18.82 10.67 -5.49
CA LYS A 18 17.54 11.37 -5.69
C LYS A 18 16.75 10.72 -6.84
N THR A 19 17.44 10.32 -7.90
CA THR A 19 16.83 9.70 -9.07
C THR A 19 16.17 8.36 -8.75
N TRP A 20 16.87 7.44 -8.04
CA TRP A 20 16.27 6.13 -7.73
C TRP A 20 15.06 6.25 -6.79
N LYS A 21 15.11 7.16 -5.79
CA LYS A 21 13.97 7.43 -4.91
C LYS A 21 12.76 7.91 -5.69
N GLY A 22 12.98 8.82 -6.63
CA GLY A 22 11.94 9.33 -7.52
C GLY A 22 11.32 8.23 -8.36
N ILE A 23 12.13 7.33 -8.92
CA ILE A 23 11.65 6.18 -9.70
C ILE A 23 10.79 5.25 -8.84
N VAL A 24 11.27 4.86 -7.64
CA VAL A 24 10.49 4.01 -6.74
C VAL A 24 9.15 4.66 -6.41
N MET A 25 9.15 5.95 -6.05
CA MET A 25 7.91 6.69 -5.75
C MET A 25 6.96 6.72 -6.93
N LEU A 26 7.47 6.99 -8.14
CA LEU A 26 6.66 7.04 -9.36
C LEU A 26 6.02 5.67 -9.66
N VAL A 27 6.78 4.59 -9.52
CA VAL A 27 6.26 3.23 -9.73
C VAL A 27 5.24 2.86 -8.65
N VAL A 28 5.53 3.13 -7.37
CA VAL A 28 4.62 2.86 -6.25
C VAL A 28 3.28 3.59 -6.44
N VAL A 29 3.33 4.88 -6.74
CA VAL A 29 2.13 5.69 -6.98
C VAL A 29 1.42 5.24 -8.26
N GLY A 30 2.14 4.93 -9.33
CA GLY A 30 1.57 4.40 -10.57
C GLY A 30 0.81 3.10 -10.37
N CYS A 31 1.39 2.15 -9.63
CA CYS A 31 0.69 0.91 -9.25
C CYS A 31 -0.54 1.18 -8.39
N TYR A 32 -0.46 2.12 -7.44
CA TYR A 32 -1.60 2.47 -6.60
C TYR A 32 -2.73 3.13 -7.40
N VAL A 33 -2.41 4.04 -8.33
CA VAL A 33 -3.41 4.65 -9.23
C VAL A 33 -4.04 3.58 -10.13
N ALA A 34 -3.25 2.68 -10.70
CA ALA A 34 -3.79 1.55 -11.48
C ALA A 34 -4.72 0.68 -10.64
N ALA A 35 -4.38 0.42 -9.38
CA ALA A 35 -5.22 -0.32 -8.45
C ALA A 35 -6.59 0.33 -8.22
N VAL A 36 -6.61 1.67 -8.11
CA VAL A 36 -7.83 2.47 -7.92
C VAL A 36 -8.71 2.43 -9.18
N LEU A 37 -8.11 2.44 -10.38
CA LEU A 37 -8.86 2.47 -11.64
C LEU A 37 -9.37 1.09 -12.08
N LEU A 38 -8.73 0.01 -11.62
CA LEU A 38 -9.08 -1.36 -12.02
C LEU A 38 -10.10 -2.01 -11.05
N PRO A 39 -10.81 -3.07 -11.50
CA PRO A 39 -11.62 -3.91 -10.63
C PRO A 39 -10.78 -4.48 -9.48
N ALA A 40 -11.18 -4.24 -8.24
CA ALA A 40 -10.43 -4.65 -7.05
C ALA A 40 -10.88 -6.02 -6.54
N PHE A 41 -12.21 -6.22 -6.41
CA PHE A 41 -12.78 -7.47 -5.93
C PHE A 41 -14.09 -7.78 -6.64
N ARG A 42 -14.43 -9.06 -6.69
CA ARG A 42 -15.79 -9.52 -6.97
C ARG A 42 -16.31 -10.31 -5.79
N PHE A 43 -17.61 -10.28 -5.55
CA PHE A 43 -18.27 -11.12 -4.56
C PHE A 43 -19.65 -11.57 -5.03
N ALA A 44 -20.19 -12.58 -4.36
CA ALA A 44 -21.59 -12.93 -4.49
C ALA A 44 -22.34 -12.29 -3.31
N SER A 45 -23.39 -11.52 -3.60
CA SER A 45 -24.34 -11.10 -2.57
C SER A 45 -25.18 -12.31 -2.11
N HIS A 46 -25.75 -12.29 -0.91
CA HIS A 46 -26.75 -13.28 -0.52
C HIS A 46 -27.75 -12.64 0.43
N ILE A 47 -29.01 -13.06 0.29
CA ILE A 47 -30.11 -12.69 1.19
C ILE A 47 -30.30 -13.87 2.14
N PRO A 48 -29.98 -13.75 3.45
CA PRO A 48 -30.30 -14.80 4.39
C PRO A 48 -31.81 -15.12 4.36
N PRO A 49 -32.23 -16.39 4.30
CA PRO A 49 -31.45 -17.61 4.54
C PRO A 49 -30.89 -18.29 3.27
N ASP A 50 -31.06 -17.72 2.07
CA ASP A 50 -30.70 -18.39 0.82
C ASP A 50 -29.17 -18.41 0.60
N PRO A 51 -28.54 -19.60 0.57
CA PRO A 51 -27.09 -19.71 0.49
C PRO A 51 -26.53 -19.51 -0.93
N ILE A 52 -27.37 -19.46 -1.97
CA ILE A 52 -26.96 -19.52 -3.39
C ILE A 52 -27.83 -18.66 -4.31
N VAL A 53 -28.31 -17.49 -3.86
CA VAL A 53 -28.97 -16.53 -4.77
C VAL A 53 -28.33 -15.18 -4.57
N GLY A 54 -27.32 -14.90 -5.37
CA GLY A 54 -26.52 -13.70 -5.31
C GLY A 54 -26.24 -13.12 -6.66
N GLU A 55 -26.45 -11.82 -6.82
CA GLU A 55 -25.88 -11.10 -7.95
C GLU A 55 -24.35 -11.06 -7.77
N VAL A 56 -23.62 -11.32 -8.87
CA VAL A 56 -22.17 -11.17 -8.86
C VAL A 56 -21.87 -9.69 -9.02
N GLU A 57 -21.38 -9.08 -7.96
CA GLU A 57 -21.02 -7.67 -7.99
C GLU A 57 -19.50 -7.52 -8.11
N ILE A 58 -19.08 -6.56 -8.93
CA ILE A 58 -17.68 -6.23 -9.16
C ILE A 58 -17.44 -4.82 -8.66
N TYR A 59 -16.52 -4.69 -7.72
CA TYR A 59 -16.19 -3.43 -7.07
C TYR A 59 -14.89 -2.86 -7.65
N PRO A 60 -14.93 -1.67 -8.28
CA PRO A 60 -13.72 -0.99 -8.71
C PRO A 60 -12.94 -0.45 -7.50
N GLY A 61 -11.62 -0.32 -7.63
CA GLY A 61 -10.75 0.09 -6.53
C GLY A 61 -11.11 1.47 -5.95
N TRP A 62 -11.52 2.43 -6.79
CA TRP A 62 -11.96 3.75 -6.35
C TRP A 62 -13.17 3.68 -5.44
N PHE A 63 -14.10 2.76 -5.70
CA PHE A 63 -15.29 2.60 -4.88
C PHE A 63 -14.90 2.15 -3.48
N VAL A 64 -14.04 1.13 -3.39
CA VAL A 64 -13.55 0.61 -2.11
C VAL A 64 -12.75 1.68 -1.34
N LEU A 65 -11.99 2.51 -2.04
CA LEU A 65 -11.24 3.60 -1.43
C LEU A 65 -12.16 4.68 -0.85
N VAL A 66 -13.18 5.11 -1.59
CA VAL A 66 -14.09 6.19 -1.22
C VAL A 66 -15.10 5.75 -0.16
N PHE A 67 -15.69 4.56 -0.30
CA PHE A 67 -16.75 4.06 0.57
C PHE A 67 -16.26 3.14 1.69
N GLY A 68 -15.01 2.67 1.64
CA GLY A 68 -14.42 1.87 2.71
C GLY A 68 -14.47 2.50 4.12
N PRO A 69 -14.35 3.82 4.30
CA PRO A 69 -14.56 4.45 5.62
C PRO A 69 -15.94 4.18 6.22
N MET A 70 -16.97 4.00 5.39
CA MET A 70 -18.32 3.72 5.88
C MET A 70 -18.36 2.39 6.63
N GLY A 71 -17.66 1.36 6.15
CA GLY A 71 -17.55 0.09 6.86
C GLY A 71 -16.91 0.24 8.24
N ILE A 72 -15.92 1.14 8.38
CA ILE A 72 -15.31 1.43 9.69
C ILE A 72 -16.30 2.15 10.60
N ILE A 73 -17.05 3.13 10.09
CA ILE A 73 -18.07 3.86 10.84
C ILE A 73 -19.16 2.92 11.36
N PHE A 74 -19.56 1.94 10.55
CA PHE A 74 -20.54 0.91 10.92
C PHE A 74 -19.93 -0.28 11.68
N LEU A 75 -18.65 -0.21 12.08
CA LEU A 75 -17.94 -1.24 12.85
C LEU A 75 -17.94 -2.63 12.17
N GLU A 76 -17.97 -2.65 10.84
CA GLU A 76 -17.83 -3.86 10.04
C GLU A 76 -16.39 -4.36 10.13
N GLN A 77 -16.17 -5.54 10.74
CA GLN A 77 -14.82 -6.05 11.00
C GLN A 77 -13.92 -6.10 9.74
N PRO A 78 -14.39 -6.54 8.56
CA PRO A 78 -13.53 -6.60 7.38
C PRO A 78 -13.12 -5.22 6.87
N ALA A 79 -13.81 -4.14 7.27
CA ALA A 79 -13.47 -2.77 6.91
C ALA A 79 -12.17 -2.28 7.59
N ILE A 80 -11.66 -2.99 8.62
CA ILE A 80 -10.33 -2.73 9.20
C ILE A 80 -9.23 -2.78 8.12
N ALA A 81 -9.39 -3.62 7.10
CA ALA A 81 -8.46 -3.71 5.99
C ALA A 81 -8.31 -2.39 5.21
N TRP A 82 -9.31 -1.51 5.24
CA TRP A 82 -9.22 -0.19 4.62
C TRP A 82 -8.10 0.67 5.24
N LEU A 83 -7.78 0.47 6.52
CA LEU A 83 -6.68 1.16 7.21
C LEU A 83 -5.30 0.88 6.59
N ALA A 84 -5.17 -0.16 5.76
CA ALA A 84 -3.98 -0.39 4.95
C ALA A 84 -3.63 0.82 4.08
N ASN A 85 -4.63 1.58 3.60
CA ASN A 85 -4.39 2.79 2.82
C ASN A 85 -3.74 3.89 3.66
N CYS A 86 -4.20 4.08 4.90
CA CYS A 86 -3.64 5.08 5.82
C CYS A 86 -2.19 4.77 6.17
N THR A 87 -1.89 3.50 6.51
CA THR A 87 -0.53 3.07 6.80
C THR A 87 0.36 3.18 5.58
N PHE A 88 -0.16 2.88 4.39
CA PHE A 88 0.60 2.97 3.14
C PHE A 88 0.97 4.41 2.79
N VAL A 89 0.01 5.35 2.86
CA VAL A 89 0.26 6.78 2.63
C VAL A 89 1.31 7.31 3.59
N ALA A 90 1.22 6.96 4.88
CA ALA A 90 2.26 7.30 5.86
C ALA A 90 3.62 6.71 5.46
N GLY A 91 3.65 5.46 4.99
CA GLY A 91 4.85 4.78 4.51
C GLY A 91 5.52 5.51 3.33
N ILE A 92 4.73 5.97 2.36
CA ILE A 92 5.19 6.79 1.22
C ILE A 92 5.85 8.07 1.72
N LEU A 93 5.22 8.78 2.66
CA LEU A 93 5.77 10.02 3.24
C LEU A 93 7.11 9.74 3.95
N PHE A 94 7.17 8.72 4.80
CA PHE A 94 8.41 8.33 5.48
C PHE A 94 9.51 7.93 4.49
N TYR A 95 9.16 7.27 3.39
CA TYR A 95 10.11 6.95 2.33
C TYR A 95 10.67 8.21 1.66
N GLY A 96 9.80 9.16 1.32
CA GLY A 96 10.17 10.48 0.77
C GLY A 96 11.16 11.23 1.69
N PHE A 97 10.90 11.23 2.99
CA PHE A 97 11.79 11.81 4.01
C PHE A 97 13.06 11.00 4.30
N GLY A 98 13.27 9.86 3.62
CA GLY A 98 14.45 9.00 3.82
C GLY A 98 14.46 8.23 5.15
N ARG A 99 13.32 8.14 5.84
CA ARG A 99 13.11 7.32 7.05
C ARG A 99 12.70 5.91 6.65
N PHE A 100 13.60 5.23 5.94
CA PHE A 100 13.33 3.96 5.28
C PHE A 100 12.91 2.82 6.21
N GLY A 101 13.39 2.79 7.46
CA GLY A 101 12.96 1.78 8.44
C GLY A 101 11.45 1.86 8.73
N ASN A 102 10.94 3.07 8.95
CA ASN A 102 9.52 3.31 9.20
C ASN A 102 8.68 3.02 7.95
N ALA A 103 9.17 3.42 6.77
CA ALA A 103 8.52 3.12 5.51
C ALA A 103 8.34 1.61 5.27
N ALA A 104 9.39 0.81 5.54
CA ALA A 104 9.32 -0.64 5.43
C ALA A 104 8.33 -1.26 6.42
N ALA A 105 8.34 -0.82 7.68
CA ALA A 105 7.40 -1.29 8.70
C ALA A 105 5.94 -1.00 8.28
N LEU A 106 5.66 0.23 7.85
CA LEU A 106 4.32 0.64 7.42
C LEU A 106 3.87 -0.06 6.13
N ALA A 107 4.76 -0.29 5.17
CA ALA A 107 4.45 -1.08 3.97
C ALA A 107 4.06 -2.52 4.33
N MET A 108 4.80 -3.15 5.26
CA MET A 108 4.48 -4.48 5.78
C MET A 108 3.13 -4.49 6.52
N THR A 109 2.88 -3.52 7.40
CA THR A 109 1.59 -3.38 8.09
C THR A 109 0.45 -3.24 7.08
N SER A 110 0.64 -2.45 6.02
CA SER A 110 -0.36 -2.27 4.96
C SER A 110 -0.66 -3.57 4.24
N ALA A 111 0.37 -4.37 3.93
CA ALA A 111 0.20 -5.68 3.29
C ALA A 111 -0.54 -6.67 4.19
N ILE A 112 -0.23 -6.70 5.50
CA ILE A 112 -0.91 -7.57 6.47
C ILE A 112 -2.40 -7.17 6.60
N LEU A 113 -2.68 -5.88 6.77
CA LEU A 113 -4.04 -5.35 6.83
C LEU A 113 -4.83 -5.62 5.54
N GLY A 114 -4.20 -5.42 4.37
CA GLY A 114 -4.84 -5.67 3.09
C GLY A 114 -5.16 -7.15 2.85
N ALA A 115 -4.23 -8.05 3.22
CA ALA A 115 -4.44 -9.49 3.07
C ALA A 115 -5.47 -10.04 4.07
N SER A 116 -5.57 -9.47 5.27
CA SER A 116 -6.53 -9.92 6.29
C SER A 116 -7.98 -9.69 5.89
N PHE A 117 -8.26 -8.82 4.91
CA PHE A 117 -9.59 -8.61 4.32
C PHE A 117 -10.26 -9.93 3.92
N PHE A 118 -9.54 -10.81 3.22
CA PHE A 118 -10.12 -12.07 2.72
C PHE A 118 -10.44 -13.05 3.84
N TRP A 119 -9.64 -13.03 4.91
CA TRP A 119 -9.88 -13.88 6.07
C TRP A 119 -11.07 -13.38 6.90
N THR A 120 -11.09 -12.08 7.17
CA THR A 120 -12.13 -11.42 7.98
C THR A 120 -13.47 -11.43 7.26
N SER A 121 -13.52 -11.11 5.97
CA SER A 121 -14.76 -11.11 5.17
C SER A 121 -15.38 -12.50 4.98
N ARG A 122 -14.59 -13.58 5.12
CA ARG A 122 -15.13 -14.94 5.14
C ARG A 122 -15.81 -15.32 6.46
N SER A 123 -15.31 -14.81 7.57
CA SER A 123 -15.87 -15.11 8.91
C SER A 123 -17.00 -14.15 9.30
N HIS A 124 -16.97 -12.93 8.80
CA HIS A 124 -17.94 -11.87 9.10
C HIS A 124 -18.41 -11.26 7.77
N PRO A 125 -19.54 -11.74 7.20
CA PRO A 125 -20.14 -11.12 6.02
C PRO A 125 -20.47 -9.66 6.29
N MET A 126 -20.13 -8.76 5.38
CA MET A 126 -20.47 -7.34 5.51
C MET A 126 -21.81 -7.06 4.84
N ARG A 127 -22.54 -6.06 5.31
CA ARG A 127 -23.74 -5.60 4.61
C ARG A 127 -23.39 -4.95 3.27
N VAL A 128 -24.17 -5.23 2.24
CA VAL A 128 -24.07 -4.52 0.95
C VAL A 128 -24.54 -3.09 1.17
N LEU A 129 -23.63 -2.13 0.95
CA LEU A 129 -23.98 -0.73 1.04
C LEU A 129 -24.91 -0.37 -0.13
N PHE A 130 -26.00 0.33 0.15
CA PHE A 130 -26.92 0.89 -0.85
C PHE A 130 -27.80 -0.13 -1.61
N SER A 131 -27.89 -1.41 -1.18
CA SER A 131 -28.81 -2.38 -1.80
C SER A 131 -30.29 -2.10 -1.51
N GLY A 132 -30.59 -1.37 -0.41
CA GLY A 132 -31.96 -1.18 0.09
C GLY A 132 -32.60 -2.46 0.67
N ARG A 133 -31.81 -3.54 0.79
CA ARG A 133 -32.19 -4.85 1.33
C ARG A 133 -31.15 -5.30 2.37
N ASP A 134 -31.52 -6.22 3.26
CA ASP A 134 -30.58 -6.81 4.23
C ASP A 134 -29.66 -7.86 3.56
N ASP A 135 -28.93 -7.42 2.53
CA ASP A 135 -28.05 -8.26 1.72
C ASP A 135 -26.65 -8.23 2.30
N PHE A 136 -25.96 -9.37 2.25
CA PHE A 136 -24.60 -9.51 2.75
C PHE A 136 -23.64 -9.92 1.65
N MET A 137 -22.46 -9.30 1.64
CA MET A 137 -21.33 -9.70 0.82
C MET A 137 -20.44 -10.68 1.58
N ASN A 138 -20.21 -11.85 0.98
CA ASN A 138 -19.28 -12.84 1.48
C ASN A 138 -18.28 -13.26 0.39
N HIS A 139 -17.22 -13.96 0.80
CA HIS A 139 -16.24 -14.58 -0.12
C HIS A 139 -15.69 -13.65 -1.21
N PRO A 140 -15.04 -12.52 -0.86
CA PRO A 140 -14.40 -11.67 -1.85
C PRO A 140 -13.34 -12.46 -2.61
N ILE A 141 -13.31 -12.29 -3.93
CA ILE A 141 -12.32 -12.86 -4.82
C ILE A 141 -11.44 -11.71 -5.33
N PRO A 142 -10.11 -11.76 -5.14
CA PRO A 142 -9.21 -10.71 -5.60
C PRO A 142 -9.24 -10.59 -7.12
N MET A 143 -9.19 -9.35 -7.61
CA MET A 143 -9.07 -9.04 -9.04
C MET A 143 -7.79 -8.22 -9.31
N LEU A 144 -7.59 -7.80 -10.56
CA LEU A 144 -6.36 -7.10 -10.99
C LEU A 144 -6.02 -5.88 -10.14
N GLY A 145 -7.02 -5.06 -9.78
CA GLY A 145 -6.82 -3.88 -8.94
C GLY A 145 -6.21 -4.23 -7.57
N PHE A 146 -6.65 -5.34 -6.96
CA PHE A 146 -6.06 -5.82 -5.71
C PHE A 146 -4.59 -6.23 -5.87
N PHE A 147 -4.23 -6.91 -6.97
CA PHE A 147 -2.84 -7.28 -7.20
C PHE A 147 -1.94 -6.06 -7.42
N PHE A 148 -2.42 -5.04 -8.14
CA PHE A 148 -1.69 -3.77 -8.28
C PHE A 148 -1.55 -3.02 -6.95
N TRP A 149 -2.58 -3.08 -6.10
CA TRP A 149 -2.56 -2.51 -4.76
C TRP A 149 -1.49 -3.17 -3.90
N MET A 150 -1.49 -4.51 -3.81
CA MET A 150 -0.47 -5.27 -3.07
C MET A 150 0.93 -5.08 -3.66
N SER A 151 1.05 -4.96 -4.99
CA SER A 151 2.33 -4.68 -5.65
C SER A 151 2.89 -3.32 -5.21
N SER A 152 2.04 -2.30 -5.05
CA SER A 152 2.49 -0.98 -4.55
C SER A 152 3.13 -1.08 -3.17
N PHE A 153 2.58 -1.93 -2.29
CA PHE A 153 3.13 -2.18 -0.95
C PHE A 153 4.46 -2.90 -1.02
N ALA A 154 4.55 -3.95 -1.84
CA ALA A 154 5.76 -4.73 -2.04
C ALA A 154 6.91 -3.87 -2.60
N ILE A 155 6.64 -3.02 -3.58
CA ILE A 155 7.64 -2.13 -4.18
C ILE A 155 8.10 -1.08 -3.17
N LEU A 156 7.19 -0.49 -2.38
CA LEU A 156 7.57 0.43 -1.32
C LEU A 156 8.44 -0.26 -0.26
N PHE A 157 8.10 -1.49 0.13
CA PHE A 157 8.87 -2.29 1.08
C PHE A 157 10.28 -2.58 0.57
N VAL A 158 10.41 -3.13 -0.64
CA VAL A 158 11.71 -3.44 -1.26
C VAL A 158 12.53 -2.17 -1.45
N GLY A 159 11.92 -1.10 -1.99
CA GLY A 159 12.56 0.19 -2.15
C GLY A 159 13.07 0.76 -0.82
N ALA A 160 12.30 0.61 0.25
CA ALA A 160 12.71 1.03 1.59
C ALA A 160 13.88 0.19 2.14
N LEU A 161 13.87 -1.13 1.96
CA LEU A 161 15.00 -1.97 2.35
C LEU A 161 16.28 -1.59 1.61
N LEU A 162 16.21 -1.41 0.29
CA LEU A 162 17.34 -0.96 -0.53
C LEU A 162 17.84 0.42 -0.07
N GLY A 163 16.94 1.36 0.21
CA GLY A 163 17.28 2.67 0.75
C GLY A 163 17.99 2.60 2.10
N LYS A 164 17.53 1.72 2.99
CA LYS A 164 18.15 1.47 4.30
C LYS A 164 19.56 0.91 4.14
N LEU A 165 19.76 -0.06 3.25
CA LEU A 165 21.08 -0.64 2.96
C LEU A 165 22.02 0.40 2.35
N ALA A 166 21.57 1.15 1.35
CA ALA A 166 22.34 2.20 0.71
C ALA A 166 22.76 3.33 1.67
N ARG A 167 21.95 3.62 2.69
CA ARG A 167 22.31 4.58 3.75
C ARG A 167 23.38 4.03 4.68
N ARG A 168 23.29 2.75 5.07
CA ARG A 168 24.30 2.07 5.91
C ARG A 168 25.66 1.92 5.23
N ALA A 169 25.66 1.72 3.91
CA ALA A 169 26.89 1.60 3.13
C ALA A 169 27.64 2.93 2.93
N ARG A 170 27.11 4.07 3.38
CA ARG A 170 27.82 5.34 3.35
C ARG A 170 28.73 5.44 4.58
N PRO A 171 30.06 5.48 4.42
CA PRO A 171 30.94 5.74 5.54
C PRO A 171 30.59 7.10 6.14
N GLU A 172 30.32 7.13 7.44
CA GLU A 172 30.13 8.38 8.18
C GLU A 172 31.42 9.19 8.09
N LYS A 173 31.39 10.26 7.31
CA LYS A 173 32.55 11.12 7.05
C LYS A 173 32.89 12.06 8.22
N GLY A 174 32.49 11.74 9.46
CA GLY A 174 32.43 12.74 10.54
C GLY A 174 33.05 12.38 11.88
N ALA A 175 33.70 11.22 12.05
CA ALA A 175 34.20 10.81 13.38
C ALA A 175 35.74 10.75 13.50
N ARG A 176 36.50 11.25 12.52
CA ARG A 176 37.98 11.13 12.51
C ARG A 176 38.77 12.43 12.34
N ASP A 177 38.14 13.60 12.50
CA ASP A 177 38.85 14.89 12.39
C ASP A 177 39.07 15.58 13.76
N ASN A 178 38.90 14.85 14.88
CA ASN A 178 39.07 15.40 16.25
C ASN A 178 40.11 14.63 17.11
N PHE A 179 41.15 14.04 16.50
CA PHE A 179 42.34 13.58 17.22
C PHE A 179 43.60 13.81 16.40
#